data_AF-A0A8T4J117-F1
#
_entry.id   AF-A0A8T4J117-F1
#
_cell.length_a   1.000
_cell.length_b   1.000
_cell.length_c   1.000
_cell.angle_alpha   90.00
_cell.angle_beta   90.00
_cell.angle_gamma   90.00
#
_symmetry.space_group_name_H-M   'P 1'
#
loop_
_entity.id
_entity.type
_entity.pdbx_description
1 polymer ?
#
loop_
_entity_poly.entity_id
_entity_poly.type
_entity_poly.pdbx_seq_one_letter_code
_entity_poly.pdbx_strand_id
1 'polypeptide(L)'
;MTAKIAYSDVEVGTELPSQSFPVDRAALVRYAGASGDFNPIHWNERFAKEVGLPDVIAHGMFTMAEAARVVTDWAGDPAAVV
;
A
#
# COMPACT_ATOMS: atom_id res chain seq x y z
N MET A 1 4.22 1.14 20.49
CA MET A 1 2.80 1.40 20.78
C MET A 1 2.55 2.85 20.39
N THR A 2 1.95 3.07 19.22
CA THR A 2 1.46 4.40 18.82
C THR A 2 0.39 4.84 19.82
N ALA A 3 0.31 6.13 20.12
CA ALA A 3 -0.69 6.65 21.04
C ALA A 3 -2.09 6.38 20.47
N LYS A 4 -3.00 5.84 21.29
CA LYS A 4 -4.38 5.56 20.87
C LYS A 4 -5.15 6.89 20.80
N ILE A 5 -5.59 7.27 19.60
CA ILE A 5 -6.35 8.50 19.39
C ILE A 5 -7.77 8.32 19.95
N ALA A 6 -8.24 9.27 20.77
CA ALA A 6 -9.62 9.26 21.23
C ALA A 6 -10.53 9.98 20.23
N TYR A 7 -11.80 9.58 20.19
CA TYR A 7 -12.79 10.23 19.32
C TYR A 7 -12.93 11.74 19.59
N SER A 8 -12.73 12.17 20.83
CA SER A 8 -12.76 13.59 21.22
C SER A 8 -11.59 14.42 20.68
N ASP A 9 -10.54 13.77 20.16
CA ASP A 9 -9.31 14.42 19.71
C ASP A 9 -9.32 14.69 18.20
N VAL A 10 -10.43 14.36 17.51
CA VAL A 10 -10.57 14.49 16.05
C VAL A 10 -11.81 15.30 15.68
N GLU A 11 -11.69 16.07 14.62
CA GLU A 11 -12.78 16.87 14.07
C GLU A 11 -12.92 16.66 12.56
N VAL A 12 -14.11 16.96 12.01
CA VAL A 12 -14.34 16.88 10.57
C VAL A 12 -13.37 17.83 9.86
N GLY A 13 -12.61 17.30 8.90
CA GLY A 13 -11.57 18.04 8.19
C GLY A 13 -10.15 17.79 8.73
N THR A 14 -9.98 16.98 9.78
CA THR A 14 -8.65 16.55 10.23
C THR A 14 -7.90 15.84 9.10
N GLU A 15 -6.72 16.36 8.75
CA GLU A 15 -5.82 15.74 7.78
C GLU A 15 -4.86 14.77 8.49
N LEU A 16 -4.63 13.61 7.88
CA LEU A 16 -3.64 12.66 8.34
C LEU A 16 -2.24 13.08 7.85
N PRO A 17 -1.16 12.76 8.60
CA PRO A 17 0.19 13.05 8.16
C PRO A 17 0.51 12.36 6.83
N SER A 18 1.06 13.13 5.87
CA SER A 18 1.54 12.59 4.61
C SER A 18 2.65 11.56 4.83
N GLN A 19 2.59 10.46 4.09
CA GLN A 19 3.63 9.43 4.07
C GLN A 19 4.07 9.12 2.65
N SER A 20 5.35 8.77 2.51
CA SER A 20 5.96 8.38 1.24
C SER A 20 6.53 6.97 1.36
N PHE A 21 6.11 6.10 0.44
CA PHE A 21 6.54 4.71 0.39
C PHE A 21 7.37 4.49 -0.87
N PRO A 22 8.70 4.29 -0.77
CA PRO A 22 9.53 3.97 -1.92
C PRO A 22 9.13 2.60 -2.48
N VAL A 23 8.85 2.55 -3.79
CA VAL A 23 8.52 1.30 -4.47
C VAL A 23 9.59 1.01 -5.51
N ASP A 24 10.22 -0.14 -5.38
CA ASP A 24 11.18 -0.67 -6.34
C ASP A 24 10.74 -2.04 -6.88
N ARG A 25 11.44 -2.54 -7.90
CA ARG A 25 11.18 -3.84 -8.51
C ARG A 25 11.24 -4.99 -7.48
N ALA A 26 12.16 -4.88 -6.52
CA ALA A 26 12.35 -5.92 -5.52
C ALA A 26 11.14 -5.99 -4.56
N ALA A 27 10.52 -4.86 -4.23
CA ALA A 27 9.29 -4.80 -3.44
C ALA A 27 8.14 -5.52 -4.16
N LEU A 28 7.98 -5.30 -5.47
CA LEU A 28 6.91 -5.94 -6.25
C LEU A 28 7.11 -7.46 -6.37
N VAL A 29 8.35 -7.91 -6.55
CA VAL A 29 8.68 -9.35 -6.55
C VAL A 29 8.42 -9.98 -5.19
N ARG A 30 8.80 -9.32 -4.09
CA ARG A 30 8.50 -9.79 -2.73
C ARG A 30 6.99 -9.86 -2.48
N TYR A 31 6.24 -8.85 -2.93
CA TYR A 31 4.79 -8.84 -2.78
C TYR A 31 4.12 -9.95 -3.57
N ALA A 32 4.55 -10.23 -4.81
CA ALA A 32 4.06 -11.38 -5.57
C ALA A 32 4.24 -12.70 -4.81
N GLY A 33 5.41 -12.88 -4.17
CA GLY A 33 5.69 -14.03 -3.32
C GLY A 33 4.80 -14.10 -2.07
N ALA A 34 4.51 -12.96 -1.45
CA ALA A 34 3.69 -12.89 -0.23
C ALA A 34 2.19 -13.05 -0.50
N SER A 35 1.67 -12.47 -1.58
CA SER A 35 0.25 -12.50 -1.94
C SER A 35 -0.15 -13.76 -2.72
N GLY A 36 0.81 -14.42 -3.37
CA GLY A 36 0.55 -15.49 -4.32
C GLY A 36 0.10 -15.00 -5.70
N ASP A 37 0.01 -13.67 -5.91
CA ASP A 37 -0.29 -13.08 -7.21
C ASP A 37 1.00 -12.91 -8.03
N PHE A 38 1.25 -13.89 -8.90
CA PHE A 38 2.38 -13.92 -9.82
C PHE A 38 2.05 -13.41 -11.22
N ASN A 39 1.00 -12.60 -11.40
CA ASN A 39 0.70 -12.00 -12.71
C ASN A 39 1.94 -11.27 -13.28
N PRO A 40 2.45 -11.65 -14.47
CA PRO A 40 3.72 -11.16 -14.99
C PRO A 40 3.80 -9.64 -15.18
N ILE A 41 2.67 -8.94 -15.28
CA ILE A 41 2.64 -7.47 -15.36
C ILE A 41 3.28 -6.78 -14.14
N HIS A 42 3.44 -7.50 -13.02
CA HIS A 42 3.98 -6.98 -11.76
C HIS A 42 5.48 -7.25 -11.53
N TRP A 43 6.15 -7.98 -12.44
CA TRP A 43 7.58 -8.30 -12.25
C TRP A 43 8.36 -8.54 -13.54
N ASN A 44 7.70 -8.76 -14.68
CA ASN A 44 8.32 -8.99 -15.97
C ASN A 44 8.09 -7.79 -16.91
N GLU A 45 9.12 -6.96 -17.06
CA GLU A 45 9.06 -5.76 -17.91
C GLU A 45 8.74 -6.09 -19.38
N ARG A 46 9.32 -7.16 -19.92
CA ARG A 46 9.08 -7.56 -21.32
C ARG A 46 7.60 -7.86 -21.54
N PHE A 47 7.00 -8.64 -20.65
CA PHE A 47 5.59 -9.00 -20.73
C PHE A 47 4.70 -7.78 -20.50
N ALA A 48 4.99 -6.94 -19.50
CA ALA A 48 4.24 -5.72 -19.24
C ALA A 48 4.19 -4.81 -20.49
N LYS A 49 5.32 -4.63 -21.17
CA LYS A 49 5.40 -3.86 -22.42
C LYS A 49 4.67 -4.53 -23.58
N GLU A 50 4.72 -5.85 -23.69
CA GLU A 50 4.00 -6.63 -24.71
C GLU A 50 2.48 -6.44 -24.61
N VAL A 51 1.96 -6.30 -23.40
CA VAL A 51 0.53 -6.04 -23.15
C VAL A 51 0.16 -4.55 -23.11
N GLY A 52 1.08 -3.66 -23.52
CA GLY A 52 0.80 -2.23 -23.71
C GLY A 52 1.04 -1.33 -22.50
N LEU A 53 1.64 -1.83 -21.41
CA LEU A 53 2.05 -0.99 -20.29
C LEU A 53 3.41 -0.33 -20.58
N PRO A 54 3.68 0.88 -20.07
CA PRO A 54 4.98 1.53 -20.26
C PRO A 54 6.11 0.78 -19.54
N ASP A 55 5.79 0.13 -18.41
CA ASP A 55 6.70 -0.66 -17.60
C ASP A 55 5.89 -1.57 -16.64
N VAL A 56 6.57 -2.39 -15.82
CA VAL A 56 5.94 -3.15 -14.74
C VAL A 56 5.32 -2.19 -13.71
N ILE A 57 4.09 -2.51 -13.33
CA ILE A 57 3.25 -1.76 -12.40
C ILE A 57 3.10 -2.49 -11.07
N ALA A 58 2.87 -1.74 -9.98
CA ALA A 58 2.57 -2.33 -8.69
C ALA A 58 1.21 -3.07 -8.69
N HIS A 59 1.07 -4.08 -7.83
CA HIS A 59 -0.22 -4.71 -7.58
C HIS A 59 -1.20 -3.70 -6.98
N GLY A 60 -2.48 -3.77 -7.35
CA GLY A 60 -3.51 -2.93 -6.72
C GLY A 60 -3.63 -3.18 -5.21
N MET A 61 -3.48 -4.43 -4.78
CA MET A 61 -3.51 -4.78 -3.35
C MET A 61 -2.24 -4.36 -2.61
N PHE A 62 -1.11 -4.18 -3.30
CA PHE A 62 0.10 -3.59 -2.70
C PHE A 62 -0.14 -2.12 -2.34
N THR A 63 -0.66 -1.33 -3.29
CA THR A 63 -0.94 0.09 -3.03
C THR A 63 -2.06 0.28 -2.01
N MET A 64 -3.09 -0.58 -2.03
CA MET A 64 -4.12 -0.60 -0.98
C MET A 64 -3.53 -0.88 0.40
N ALA A 65 -2.59 -1.81 0.52
CA ALA A 65 -1.95 -2.13 1.79
C ALA A 65 -1.12 -0.95 2.33
N GLU A 66 -0.35 -0.26 1.49
CA GLU A 66 0.40 0.93 1.92
C GLU A 66 -0.54 2.09 2.31
N ALA A 67 -1.66 2.28 1.60
CA ALA A 67 -2.67 3.27 1.99
C ALA A 67 -3.35 2.93 3.32
N ALA A 68 -3.73 1.66 3.50
CA ALA A 68 -4.32 1.18 4.76
C ALA A 68 -3.34 1.37 5.94
N ARG A 69 -2.04 1.17 5.70
CA ARG A 69 -1.01 1.40 6.71
C ARG A 69 -1.00 2.83 7.25
N VAL A 70 -1.18 3.84 6.40
CA VAL A 70 -1.30 5.24 6.85
C VAL A 70 -2.43 5.40 7.86
N VAL A 71 -3.58 4.80 7.59
CA VAL A 71 -4.77 4.86 8.46
C VAL A 71 -4.56 4.06 9.75
N THR A 72 -4.04 2.84 9.66
CA THR A 72 -3.82 1.98 10.85
C THR A 72 -2.73 2.52 11.75
N ASP A 73 -1.66 3.08 11.18
CA ASP A 73 -0.57 3.68 11.95
C ASP A 73 -1.06 4.94 12.68
N TRP A 74 -1.92 5.74 12.04
CA TRP A 74 -2.57 6.89 12.67
C TRP A 74 -3.56 6.48 13.76
N ALA A 75 -4.42 5.50 13.51
CA ALA A 75 -5.41 5.02 14.48
C ALA A 75 -4.76 4.33 15.71
N GLY A 76 -3.56 3.77 15.54
CA GLY A 76 -2.80 3.10 16.60
C GLY A 76 -3.35 1.71 17.00
N ASP A 77 -4.43 1.26 16.37
CA ASP A 77 -5.09 -0.02 16.61
C ASP A 77 -5.73 -0.53 15.29
N PRO A 78 -5.17 -1.56 14.64
CA PRO A 78 -5.69 -2.06 13.37
C PRO A 78 -7.14 -2.57 13.47
N ALA A 79 -7.59 -3.01 14.64
CA ALA A 79 -8.96 -3.48 14.84
C ALA A 79 -9.99 -2.35 14.92
N ALA A 80 -9.54 -1.09 14.96
CA ALA A 80 -10.41 0.09 14.97
C ALA A 80 -10.75 0.60 13.55
N VAL A 81 -10.16 0.03 12.50
CA VAL A 81 -10.44 0.39 11.09
C VAL A 81 -11.42 -0.63 10.51
N VAL A 82 -12.57 -0.17 10.00
CA VAL A 82 -13.69 -1.00 9.50
C VAL A 82 -14.06 -0.69 8.05
#